data_AF-A0A9E3GL49-F1
#
_entry.id   AF-A0A9E3GL49-F1
#
_cell.length_a   1.000
_cell.length_b   1.000
_cell.length_c   1.000
_cell.angle_alpha   90.00
_cell.angle_beta   90.00
_cell.angle_gamma   90.00
#
_symmetry.space_group_name_H-M   'P 1'
#
loop_
_entity.id
_entity.type
_entity.pdbx_description
1 polymer ?
#
loop_
_entity_poly.entity_id
_entity_poly.type
_entity_poly.pdbx_seq_one_letter_code
_entity_poly.pdbx_strand_id
1 'polypeptide(L)'
;MVVLVLASLGTSGTWSAGASDCLLGVCLDHDTTPPTPSPPPPGESPAPGPPPQPAPKPGDPVGPAPAPAAVPPGPGGAPPVPGEPPPPPPLPGDGEEPPADAGPFPENLRRLQNSVKRSGASNTKALMEALAPLGDYGVSPEEAALIGFGRFPVAGQANYTHDWWFPRFGPGWRLHMGTDIFAAMGAPVRSPSEGKVRITNGGLGGLAVYVVEPDGTFWYLAHLSGLAEGLSQGTPVTVGQVVGFVGDSGNARGGSPHVHAEYHPRGGAAVDPKAILDQFLADAVAEAPALIQRYADAAGAAAGAQLDLPGLEPPGRATEPVVEAPRSALLWASAMSPSGGALALAEAEAARIAGTVEWESVSRGSS
;
A
#
# COMPACT_ATOMS: atom_id res chain seq x y z
N MET A 1 -49.19 -38.97 26.27
CA MET A 1 -49.35 -39.89 27.42
C MET A 1 -47.97 -40.02 28.04
N VAL A 2 -47.61 -39.60 29.24
CA VAL A 2 -48.32 -39.33 30.50
C VAL A 2 -47.41 -38.40 31.34
N VAL A 3 -48.00 -37.28 31.78
CA VAL A 3 -48.00 -36.66 33.12
C VAL A 3 -46.72 -36.03 33.72
N LEU A 4 -46.96 -34.76 34.07
CA LEU A 4 -46.28 -33.78 34.92
C LEU A 4 -46.13 -34.23 36.39
N VAL A 5 -45.01 -33.94 37.05
CA VAL A 5 -44.99 -33.66 38.50
C VAL A 5 -43.99 -32.54 38.81
N LEU A 6 -44.54 -31.40 39.24
CA LEU A 6 -43.85 -30.36 39.99
C LEU A 6 -43.80 -30.77 41.47
N ALA A 7 -42.67 -30.54 42.14
CA ALA A 7 -42.64 -30.39 43.59
C ALA A 7 -41.61 -29.32 43.98
N SER A 8 -42.13 -28.22 44.51
CA SER A 8 -41.43 -27.17 45.22
C SER A 8 -41.31 -27.56 46.69
N LEU A 9 -40.12 -27.42 47.28
CA LEU A 9 -39.96 -27.08 48.70
C LEU A 9 -38.68 -26.24 48.85
N GLY A 10 -38.86 -25.01 49.31
CA GLY A 10 -37.78 -24.16 49.78
C GLY A 10 -37.42 -24.48 51.22
N THR A 11 -36.15 -24.25 51.56
CA THR A 11 -35.72 -23.93 52.93
C THR A 11 -34.54 -22.99 52.87
N SER A 12 -34.72 -21.84 53.53
CA SER A 12 -33.74 -20.87 53.97
C SER A 12 -32.49 -21.50 54.61
N GLY A 13 -31.31 -21.08 54.15
CA GLY A 13 -30.03 -21.41 54.75
C GLY A 13 -29.02 -20.29 54.50
N THR A 14 -28.59 -19.66 55.58
CA THR A 14 -27.58 -18.61 55.68
C THR A 14 -26.23 -19.05 55.12
N TRP A 15 -25.68 -18.30 54.16
CA TRP A 15 -24.31 -18.51 53.65
C TRP A 15 -23.29 -17.82 54.55
N SER A 16 -22.37 -18.62 55.10
CA SER A 16 -21.13 -18.16 55.74
C SER A 16 -19.96 -18.56 54.85
N ALA A 17 -19.11 -17.58 54.58
CA ALA A 17 -17.72 -17.60 54.09
C ALA A 17 -17.26 -18.77 53.20
N GLY A 18 -16.90 -18.43 51.96
CA GLY A 18 -16.50 -19.33 50.89
C GLY A 18 -15.18 -20.07 51.12
N ALA A 19 -15.19 -21.32 50.69
CA ALA A 19 -14.01 -22.05 50.25
C ALA A 19 -13.65 -21.59 48.83
N SER A 20 -12.35 -21.41 48.58
CA SER A 20 -11.78 -21.09 47.28
C SER A 20 -11.83 -22.31 46.35
N ASP A 21 -12.44 -22.15 45.18
CA ASP A 21 -12.33 -23.11 44.07
C ASP A 21 -11.40 -22.56 42.99
N CYS A 22 -10.33 -23.31 42.70
CA CYS A 22 -9.38 -23.06 41.63
C CYS A 22 -9.54 -24.16 40.57
N LEU A 23 -9.89 -23.79 39.34
CA LEU A 23 -9.86 -24.69 38.18
C LEU A 23 -9.35 -23.92 36.95
N LEU A 24 -8.28 -24.47 36.34
CA LEU A 24 -7.56 -23.96 35.16
C LEU A 24 -6.73 -22.67 35.31
N GLY A 25 -6.10 -22.49 36.47
CA GLY A 25 -4.81 -21.79 36.55
C GLY A 25 -4.80 -20.26 36.50
N VAL A 26 -5.94 -19.58 36.64
CA VAL A 26 -5.98 -18.12 36.82
C VAL A 26 -6.90 -17.78 37.99
N CYS A 27 -6.33 -17.22 39.07
CA CYS A 27 -7.08 -16.62 40.16
C CYS A 27 -7.39 -15.16 39.80
N LEU A 28 -8.65 -14.76 39.80
CA LEU A 28 -9.05 -13.36 39.69
C LEU A 28 -9.05 -12.76 41.09
N ASP A 29 -8.03 -11.96 41.41
CA ASP A 29 -8.06 -11.08 42.58
C ASP A 29 -9.00 -9.90 42.28
N HIS A 30 -10.13 -9.86 43.00
CA HIS A 30 -10.90 -8.65 43.21
C HIS A 30 -10.26 -7.88 44.37
N ASP A 31 -9.23 -7.08 44.07
CA ASP A 31 -8.84 -5.98 44.95
C ASP A 31 -8.58 -4.71 44.13
N THR A 32 -9.53 -3.79 44.21
CA THR A 32 -9.55 -2.51 43.53
C THR A 32 -8.85 -1.47 44.38
N THR A 33 -7.58 -1.18 44.08
CA THR A 33 -7.00 0.16 44.25
C THR A 33 -5.97 0.42 43.14
N PRO A 34 -6.10 1.51 42.34
CA PRO A 34 -5.12 1.83 41.32
C PRO A 34 -3.82 2.33 41.97
N PRO A 35 -2.63 1.92 41.47
CA PRO A 35 -1.37 2.48 41.94
C PRO A 35 -1.25 3.96 41.54
N THR A 36 -0.77 4.78 42.47
CA THR A 36 -0.44 6.19 42.24
C THR A 36 0.69 6.29 41.21
N PRO A 37 0.61 7.14 40.17
CA PRO A 37 1.69 7.29 39.21
C PRO A 37 2.93 7.90 39.87
N SER A 38 4.08 7.26 39.70
CA SER A 38 5.39 7.81 40.07
C SER A 38 5.65 9.13 39.33
N PRO A 39 6.26 10.14 39.96
CA PRO A 39 6.60 11.39 39.28
C PRO A 39 7.67 11.14 38.19
N PRO A 40 7.63 11.87 37.07
CA PRO A 40 8.64 11.75 36.03
C PRO A 40 10.02 12.19 36.54
N PRO A 41 11.12 11.63 36.01
CA PRO A 41 12.46 12.12 36.33
C PRO A 41 12.60 13.60 35.91
N PRO A 42 13.40 14.40 36.63
CA PRO A 42 13.60 15.81 36.29
C PRO A 42 14.18 15.92 34.87
N GLY A 43 13.52 16.72 34.04
CA GLY A 43 13.88 16.92 32.65
C GLY A 43 15.30 17.44 32.50
N GLU A 44 16.09 16.76 31.68
CA GLU A 44 17.31 17.35 31.14
C GLU A 44 16.92 18.51 30.24
N SER A 45 17.44 19.70 30.55
CA SER A 45 17.37 20.87 29.69
C SER A 45 17.84 20.52 28.28
N PRO A 46 17.10 20.90 27.22
CA PRO A 46 17.61 20.75 25.87
C PRO A 46 18.89 21.58 25.71
N ALA A 47 19.93 20.95 25.18
CA ALA A 47 21.15 21.64 24.77
C ALA A 47 20.79 22.79 23.80
N PRO A 48 21.44 23.96 23.91
CA PRO A 48 21.16 25.07 23.01
C PRO A 48 21.50 24.65 21.57
N GLY A 49 20.54 24.85 20.66
CA GLY A 49 20.74 24.61 19.23
C GLY A 49 21.87 25.47 18.65
N PRO A 50 22.49 25.04 17.54
CA PRO A 50 23.54 25.81 16.89
C PRO A 50 23.02 27.19 16.45
N PRO A 51 23.86 28.23 16.48
CA PRO A 51 23.44 29.57 16.10
C PRO A 51 22.97 29.62 14.64
N PRO A 52 21.99 30.48 14.29
CA PRO A 52 21.49 30.60 12.93
C PRO A 52 22.60 31.06 11.99
N GLN A 53 22.69 30.40 10.82
CA GLN A 53 23.61 30.82 9.77
C GLN A 53 23.21 32.20 9.21
N PRO A 54 24.16 33.06 8.84
CA PRO A 54 23.86 34.36 8.26
C PRO A 54 23.10 34.22 6.94
N ALA A 55 22.04 35.00 6.75
CA ALA A 55 21.34 35.12 5.48
C ALA A 55 22.29 35.67 4.38
N PRO A 56 22.22 35.14 3.14
CA PRO A 56 23.02 35.67 2.03
C PRO A 56 22.55 37.08 1.65
N LYS A 57 23.50 38.00 1.48
CA LYS A 57 23.23 39.37 1.01
C LYS A 57 22.90 39.38 -0.49
N PRO A 58 21.93 40.17 -0.96
CA PRO A 58 21.66 40.33 -2.39
C PRO A 58 22.67 41.28 -3.03
N GLY A 59 23.23 40.86 -4.18
CA GLY A 59 23.92 41.74 -5.11
C GLY A 59 25.39 41.41 -5.34
N ASP A 60 25.65 40.47 -6.25
CA ASP A 60 26.84 40.43 -7.10
C ASP A 60 26.45 39.79 -8.45
N PRO A 61 27.04 40.22 -9.59
CA PRO A 61 26.55 39.91 -10.92
C PRO A 61 26.81 38.46 -11.33
N VAL A 62 25.81 37.84 -11.99
CA VAL A 62 25.92 36.53 -12.64
C VAL A 62 26.83 36.67 -13.88
N GLY A 63 28.07 36.21 -13.76
CA GLY A 63 28.96 35.97 -14.91
C GLY A 63 28.60 34.66 -15.64
N PRO A 64 28.89 34.54 -16.94
CA PRO A 64 28.50 33.36 -17.72
C PRO A 64 29.29 32.11 -17.28
N ALA A 65 28.62 30.96 -17.36
CA ALA A 65 29.11 29.65 -16.96
C ALA A 65 30.46 29.28 -17.61
N PRO A 66 31.42 28.71 -16.87
CA PRO A 66 32.64 28.15 -17.47
C PRO A 66 32.34 26.79 -18.12
N ALA A 67 32.94 26.57 -19.29
CA ALA A 67 32.96 25.29 -19.99
C ALA A 67 33.66 24.19 -19.15
N PRO A 68 33.30 22.90 -19.31
CA PRO A 68 33.86 21.82 -18.50
C PRO A 68 35.37 21.65 -18.75
N ALA A 69 36.14 21.67 -17.66
CA ALA A 69 37.57 21.38 -17.66
C ALA A 69 37.81 19.86 -17.81
N ALA A 70 38.76 19.51 -18.68
CA ALA A 70 39.27 18.16 -18.82
C ALA A 70 39.98 17.69 -17.54
N VAL A 71 39.64 16.48 -17.08
CA VAL A 71 40.26 15.82 -15.91
C VAL A 71 41.63 15.24 -16.30
N PRO A 72 42.73 15.54 -15.57
CA PRO A 72 44.02 14.89 -15.80
C PRO A 72 44.05 13.46 -15.22
N PRO A 73 44.82 12.52 -15.81
CA PRO A 73 44.96 11.17 -15.27
C PRO A 73 45.81 11.17 -13.98
N GLY A 74 45.25 10.65 -12.89
CA GLY A 74 45.98 10.40 -11.63
C GLY A 74 46.89 9.16 -11.72
N PRO A 75 47.92 9.04 -10.87
CA PRO A 75 48.95 8.01 -11.02
C PRO A 75 48.58 6.68 -10.31
N GLY A 76 48.78 5.57 -11.04
CA GLY A 76 49.31 4.31 -10.50
C GLY A 76 48.45 3.52 -9.52
N GLY A 77 47.38 2.87 -10.02
CA GLY A 77 46.78 1.73 -9.32
C GLY A 77 47.68 0.49 -9.39
N ALA A 78 47.81 -0.23 -8.28
CA ALA A 78 48.37 -1.58 -8.25
C ALA A 78 47.57 -2.51 -9.18
N PRO A 79 48.21 -3.44 -9.90
CA PRO A 79 47.50 -4.34 -10.81
C PRO A 79 46.55 -5.27 -10.04
N PRO A 80 45.38 -5.60 -10.62
CA PRO A 80 44.38 -6.43 -9.97
C PRO A 80 44.88 -7.87 -9.76
N VAL A 81 44.54 -8.44 -8.61
CA VAL A 81 44.72 -9.88 -8.32
C VAL A 81 43.77 -10.65 -9.25
N PRO A 82 44.26 -11.55 -10.12
CA PRO A 82 43.38 -12.30 -11.03
C PRO A 82 42.66 -13.41 -10.26
N GLY A 83 41.33 -13.37 -10.21
CA GLY A 83 40.52 -14.52 -9.78
C GLY A 83 39.31 -14.21 -8.90
N GLU A 84 39.18 -13.00 -8.35
CA GLU A 84 37.95 -12.60 -7.67
C GLU A 84 36.98 -11.97 -8.69
N PRO A 85 35.73 -12.44 -8.78
CA PRO A 85 34.72 -11.73 -9.56
C PRO A 85 34.63 -10.29 -9.04
N PRO A 86 34.37 -9.31 -9.92
CA PRO A 86 34.16 -7.94 -9.47
C PRO A 86 33.07 -7.93 -8.40
N PRO A 87 33.18 -7.09 -7.35
CA PRO A 87 32.10 -6.95 -6.38
C PRO A 87 30.81 -6.64 -7.15
N PRO A 88 29.67 -7.24 -6.78
CA PRO A 88 28.41 -6.96 -7.47
C PRO A 88 28.18 -5.44 -7.44
N PRO A 89 27.61 -4.86 -8.50
CA PRO A 89 27.24 -3.45 -8.49
C PRO A 89 26.39 -3.15 -7.23
N PRO A 90 26.47 -1.93 -6.65
CA PRO A 90 25.60 -1.56 -5.55
C PRO A 90 24.16 -1.90 -5.94
N LEU A 91 23.54 -2.74 -5.11
CA LEU A 91 22.22 -3.29 -5.39
C LEU A 91 21.22 -2.13 -5.49
N PRO A 92 20.22 -2.22 -6.38
CA PRO A 92 19.13 -1.26 -6.39
C PRO A 92 18.45 -1.37 -5.03
N GLY A 93 18.66 -0.39 -4.18
CA GLY A 93 18.13 -0.37 -2.83
C GLY A 93 17.87 1.07 -2.47
N ASP A 94 16.99 1.26 -1.50
CA ASP A 94 16.62 2.57 -0.97
C ASP A 94 17.75 3.37 -0.29
N GLY A 95 18.99 2.89 -0.32
CA GLY A 95 20.13 3.50 0.36
C GLY A 95 20.76 4.63 -0.44
N GLU A 96 21.25 5.66 0.25
CA GLU A 96 22.18 6.60 -0.37
C GLU A 96 23.46 5.84 -0.79
N GLU A 97 24.15 6.25 -1.85
CA GLU A 97 25.45 5.67 -2.14
C GLU A 97 26.44 6.04 -1.04
N PRO A 98 27.21 5.08 -0.49
CA PRO A 98 28.25 5.41 0.47
C PRO A 98 29.29 6.32 -0.18
N PRO A 99 29.67 7.46 0.45
CA PRO A 99 30.78 8.26 -0.03
C PRO A 99 32.07 7.43 0.01
N ALA A 100 33.05 7.82 -0.80
CA ALA A 100 34.29 7.06 -0.97
C ALA A 100 35.06 6.81 0.34
N ASP A 101 34.85 7.64 1.36
CA ASP A 101 35.49 7.59 2.68
C ASP A 101 34.65 6.87 3.76
N ALA A 102 33.47 6.36 3.44
CA ALA A 102 32.55 5.68 4.37
C ALA A 102 33.13 4.41 5.03
N GLY A 103 34.26 3.91 4.53
CA GLY A 103 34.82 2.62 4.91
C GLY A 103 33.97 1.43 4.41
N PRO A 104 34.47 0.20 4.57
CA PRO A 104 33.77 -0.99 4.10
C PRO A 104 32.56 -1.31 4.99
N PHE A 105 31.59 -2.05 4.44
CA PHE A 105 30.47 -2.59 5.22
C PHE A 105 31.00 -3.41 6.41
N PRO A 106 30.60 -3.09 7.67
CA PRO A 106 31.16 -3.69 8.86
C PRO A 106 31.01 -5.21 8.91
N GLU A 107 32.06 -5.90 9.34
CA GLU A 107 32.12 -7.37 9.33
C GLU A 107 31.07 -8.03 10.25
N ASN A 108 30.72 -7.39 11.36
CA ASN A 108 29.64 -7.85 12.23
C ASN A 108 28.28 -7.83 11.51
N LEU A 109 28.02 -6.81 10.67
CA LEU A 109 26.78 -6.73 9.89
C LEU A 109 26.80 -7.70 8.71
N ARG A 110 27.97 -7.91 8.08
CA ARG A 110 28.15 -8.93 7.03
C ARG A 110 27.83 -10.34 7.53
N ARG A 111 28.24 -10.69 8.74
CA ARG A 111 27.89 -12.00 9.34
C ARG A 111 26.38 -12.17 9.52
N LEU A 112 25.68 -11.12 9.94
CA LEU A 112 24.22 -11.14 10.04
C LEU A 112 23.59 -11.31 8.65
N GLN A 113 23.99 -10.50 7.67
CA GLN A 113 23.51 -10.61 6.29
C GLN A 113 23.69 -12.03 5.72
N ASN A 114 24.84 -12.65 5.96
CA ASN A 114 25.18 -14.00 5.48
C ASN A 114 24.44 -15.12 6.22
N SER A 115 23.85 -14.83 7.38
CA SER A 115 23.05 -15.82 8.13
C SER A 115 21.63 -16.02 7.56
N VAL A 116 21.19 -15.14 6.66
CA VAL A 116 19.85 -15.18 6.07
C VAL A 116 19.80 -16.22 4.94
N LYS A 117 18.89 -17.19 5.06
CA LYS A 117 18.57 -18.12 3.97
C LYS A 117 17.61 -17.45 2.98
N ARG A 118 18.11 -17.08 1.81
CA ARG A 118 17.35 -16.28 0.83
C ARG A 118 16.50 -17.14 -0.09
N SER A 119 15.27 -16.68 -0.29
CA SER A 119 14.37 -17.16 -1.35
C SER A 119 14.65 -16.41 -2.67
N GLY A 120 14.10 -16.94 -3.77
CA GLY A 120 14.25 -16.34 -5.09
C GLY A 120 13.52 -15.00 -5.25
N ALA A 121 13.82 -14.32 -6.35
CA ALA A 121 13.08 -13.15 -6.79
C ALA A 121 11.62 -13.50 -7.12
N SER A 122 10.73 -12.55 -6.87
CA SER A 122 9.29 -12.67 -7.11
C SER A 122 8.79 -11.46 -7.91
N ASN A 123 7.68 -11.64 -8.61
CA ASN A 123 7.03 -10.57 -9.37
C ASN A 123 5.52 -10.83 -9.51
N THR A 124 4.76 -9.80 -9.86
CA THR A 124 3.29 -9.87 -9.94
C THR A 124 2.77 -10.39 -11.29
N LYS A 125 3.63 -10.85 -12.20
CA LYS A 125 3.23 -11.25 -13.56
C LYS A 125 2.16 -12.34 -13.55
N ALA A 126 2.36 -13.41 -12.77
CA ALA A 126 1.41 -14.52 -12.71
C ALA A 126 0.03 -14.08 -12.19
N LEU A 127 -0.02 -13.13 -11.26
CA LEU A 127 -1.27 -12.57 -10.76
C LEU A 127 -1.97 -11.71 -11.82
N MET A 128 -1.23 -10.86 -12.51
CA MET A 128 -1.76 -10.06 -13.62
C MET A 128 -2.35 -10.96 -14.72
N GLU A 129 -1.65 -12.04 -15.07
CA GLU A 129 -2.13 -13.04 -16.04
C GLU A 129 -3.37 -13.78 -15.53
N ALA A 130 -3.41 -14.14 -14.25
CA ALA A 130 -4.57 -14.79 -13.63
C ALA A 130 -5.82 -13.89 -13.60
N LEU A 131 -5.65 -12.58 -13.52
CA LEU A 131 -6.74 -11.59 -13.49
C LEU A 131 -7.16 -11.11 -14.90
N ALA A 132 -6.38 -11.39 -15.95
CA ALA A 132 -6.64 -10.95 -17.31
C ALA A 132 -8.07 -11.28 -17.84
N PRO A 133 -8.70 -12.42 -17.50
CA PRO A 133 -10.08 -12.71 -17.92
C PRO A 133 -11.13 -11.72 -17.41
N LEU A 134 -10.83 -10.89 -16.40
CA LEU A 134 -11.74 -9.82 -15.98
C LEU A 134 -12.01 -8.80 -17.11
N GLY A 135 -11.11 -8.70 -18.09
CA GLY A 135 -11.30 -7.89 -19.28
C GLY A 135 -12.51 -8.29 -20.13
N ASP A 136 -12.90 -9.57 -20.10
CA ASP A 136 -14.11 -10.05 -20.79
C ASP A 136 -15.40 -9.46 -20.18
N TYR A 137 -15.31 -8.93 -18.96
CA TYR A 137 -16.39 -8.27 -18.24
C TYR A 137 -16.21 -6.75 -18.15
N GLY A 138 -15.32 -6.18 -18.97
CA GLY A 138 -15.10 -4.73 -19.07
C GLY A 138 -14.20 -4.12 -17.99
N VAL A 139 -13.55 -4.94 -17.15
CA VAL A 139 -12.62 -4.47 -16.12
C VAL A 139 -11.25 -4.22 -16.74
N SER A 140 -10.70 -3.01 -16.61
CA SER A 140 -9.38 -2.70 -17.14
C SER A 140 -8.26 -3.43 -16.35
N PRO A 141 -7.06 -3.62 -16.90
CA PRO A 141 -5.93 -4.19 -16.15
C PRO A 141 -5.58 -3.41 -14.88
N GLU A 142 -5.70 -2.08 -14.91
CA GLU A 142 -5.46 -1.21 -13.76
C GLU A 142 -6.52 -1.43 -12.68
N GLU A 143 -7.80 -1.49 -13.08
CA GLU A 143 -8.91 -1.77 -12.16
C GLU A 143 -8.79 -3.18 -11.57
N ALA A 144 -8.49 -4.18 -12.40
CA ALA A 144 -8.23 -5.54 -11.98
C ALA A 144 -7.10 -5.61 -10.93
N ALA A 145 -6.05 -4.80 -11.10
CA ALA A 145 -4.97 -4.71 -10.13
C ALA A 145 -5.38 -4.07 -8.80
N LEU A 146 -6.33 -3.14 -8.80
CA LEU A 146 -6.86 -2.52 -7.58
C LEU A 146 -7.74 -3.48 -6.77
N ILE A 147 -8.55 -4.29 -7.46
CA ILE A 147 -9.55 -5.17 -6.81
C ILE A 147 -9.03 -6.61 -6.57
N GLY A 148 -8.09 -7.08 -7.38
CA GLY A 148 -7.67 -8.50 -7.42
C GLY A 148 -6.36 -8.80 -6.70
N PHE A 149 -5.65 -7.79 -6.20
CA PHE A 149 -4.33 -7.98 -5.57
C PHE A 149 -4.38 -8.38 -4.09
N GLY A 150 -5.58 -8.59 -3.53
CA GLY A 150 -5.75 -9.01 -2.14
C GLY A 150 -4.95 -8.10 -1.18
N ARG A 151 -4.08 -8.72 -0.38
CA ARG A 151 -3.21 -8.04 0.61
C ARG A 151 -1.86 -7.56 0.06
N PHE A 152 -1.55 -7.83 -1.20
CA PHE A 152 -0.27 -7.41 -1.77
C PHE A 152 -0.22 -5.86 -1.89
N PRO A 153 0.86 -5.20 -1.42
CA PRO A 153 0.89 -3.75 -1.21
C PRO A 153 1.01 -2.90 -2.48
N VAL A 154 1.39 -3.45 -3.63
CA VAL A 154 1.59 -2.66 -4.86
C VAL A 154 0.73 -3.20 -5.98
N ALA A 155 -0.20 -2.39 -6.48
CA ALA A 155 -1.03 -2.76 -7.63
C ALA A 155 -0.25 -2.63 -8.94
N GLY A 156 -0.42 -3.64 -9.81
CA GLY A 156 0.15 -3.67 -11.15
C GLY A 156 1.47 -4.43 -11.20
N GLN A 157 2.30 -4.09 -12.20
CA GLN A 157 3.59 -4.75 -12.40
C GLN A 157 4.58 -4.34 -11.29
N ALA A 158 5.08 -5.33 -10.55
CA ALA A 158 6.05 -5.14 -9.51
C ALA A 158 7.04 -6.31 -9.44
N ASN A 159 8.27 -6.01 -9.03
CA ASN A 159 9.35 -6.98 -8.83
C ASN A 159 10.00 -6.75 -7.47
N TYR A 160 10.37 -7.83 -6.78
CA TYR A 160 11.02 -7.76 -5.48
C TYR A 160 11.92 -8.97 -5.26
N THR A 161 12.93 -8.80 -4.43
CA THR A 161 13.89 -9.86 -4.09
C THR A 161 13.94 -10.07 -2.59
N HIS A 162 14.60 -11.14 -2.14
CA HIS A 162 14.84 -11.35 -0.72
C HIS A 162 16.06 -10.51 -0.30
N ASP A 163 15.85 -9.22 -0.05
CA ASP A 163 16.88 -8.23 0.29
C ASP A 163 16.89 -7.85 1.78
N TRP A 164 16.20 -8.62 2.63
CA TRP A 164 16.29 -8.51 4.07
C TRP A 164 17.76 -8.49 4.52
N TRP A 165 18.13 -7.52 5.35
CA TRP A 165 19.49 -7.32 5.86
C TRP A 165 20.56 -7.08 4.79
N PHE A 166 20.19 -6.74 3.55
CA PHE A 166 21.17 -6.22 2.61
C PHE A 166 21.78 -4.90 3.13
N PRO A 167 23.04 -4.60 2.76
CA PRO A 167 23.68 -3.36 3.16
C PRO A 167 22.88 -2.17 2.65
N ARG A 168 22.73 -1.17 3.51
CA ARG A 168 22.22 0.16 3.16
C ARG A 168 23.14 1.20 3.76
N PHE A 169 23.22 2.35 3.10
CA PHE A 169 23.93 3.51 3.60
C PHE A 169 22.96 4.69 3.80
N GLY A 170 23.36 5.62 4.66
CA GLY A 170 22.54 6.66 5.29
C GLY A 170 23.45 7.37 6.31
N PRO A 171 23.08 7.66 7.56
CA PRO A 171 24.06 8.21 8.52
C PRO A 171 25.09 7.13 8.99
N GLY A 172 25.50 6.23 8.10
CA GLY A 172 26.34 5.06 8.34
C GLY A 172 25.79 3.79 7.68
N TRP A 173 26.61 2.74 7.70
CA TRP A 173 26.19 1.40 7.29
C TRP A 173 25.10 0.85 8.21
N ARG A 174 24.02 0.36 7.61
CA ARG A 174 22.90 -0.29 8.28
C ARG A 174 22.47 -1.55 7.54
N LEU A 175 21.66 -2.37 8.21
CA LEU A 175 20.94 -3.48 7.60
C LEU A 175 19.58 -3.00 7.10
N HIS A 176 19.17 -3.51 5.95
CA HIS A 176 17.83 -3.31 5.41
C HIS A 176 16.78 -4.04 6.28
N MET A 177 15.79 -3.31 6.81
CA MET A 177 14.78 -3.85 7.74
C MET A 177 13.42 -4.08 7.07
N GLY A 178 13.41 -4.31 5.76
CA GLY A 178 12.21 -4.58 4.99
C GLY A 178 12.49 -5.33 3.70
N THR A 179 11.56 -5.20 2.76
CA THR A 179 11.71 -5.61 1.37
C THR A 179 11.35 -4.49 0.42
N ASP A 180 12.22 -4.21 -0.54
CA ASP A 180 11.98 -3.19 -1.57
C ASP A 180 11.18 -3.80 -2.74
N ILE A 181 10.02 -3.22 -3.02
CA ILE A 181 9.10 -3.61 -4.09
C ILE A 181 9.17 -2.57 -5.20
N PHE A 182 9.87 -2.91 -6.28
CA PHE A 182 10.09 -2.03 -7.44
C PHE A 182 8.88 -2.05 -8.36
N ALA A 183 8.39 -0.86 -8.70
CA ALA A 183 7.27 -0.65 -9.61
C ALA A 183 7.37 0.74 -10.24
N ALA A 184 6.53 1.03 -11.23
CA ALA A 184 6.54 2.34 -11.87
C ALA A 184 6.23 3.46 -10.86
N MET A 185 6.89 4.62 -11.01
CA MET A 185 6.54 5.86 -10.30
C MET A 185 5.04 6.12 -10.44
N GLY A 186 4.36 6.39 -9.34
CA GLY A 186 2.92 6.63 -9.32
C GLY A 186 2.04 5.37 -9.27
N ALA A 187 2.61 4.16 -9.31
CA ALA A 187 1.81 2.94 -9.17
C ALA A 187 1.08 2.92 -7.80
N PRO A 188 -0.17 2.45 -7.72
CA PRO A 188 -0.94 2.52 -6.48
C PRO A 188 -0.35 1.62 -5.38
N VAL A 189 -0.19 2.20 -4.20
CA VAL A 189 0.24 1.51 -2.97
C VAL A 189 -0.99 1.28 -2.10
N ARG A 190 -1.21 0.03 -1.72
CA ARG A 190 -2.41 -0.49 -1.07
C ARG A 190 -2.12 -0.96 0.35
N SER A 191 -3.12 -0.89 1.21
CA SER A 191 -3.04 -1.34 2.60
C SER A 191 -3.00 -2.88 2.69
N PRO A 192 -1.95 -3.51 3.27
CA PRO A 192 -1.88 -4.96 3.41
C PRO A 192 -2.78 -5.56 4.49
N SER A 193 -3.25 -4.72 5.41
CA SER A 193 -4.14 -5.07 6.51
C SER A 193 -5.18 -3.97 6.76
N GLU A 194 -6.19 -4.30 7.55
CA GLU A 194 -7.12 -3.30 8.08
C GLU A 194 -6.49 -2.61 9.28
N GLY A 195 -6.71 -1.32 9.45
CA GLY A 195 -6.11 -0.60 10.57
C GLY A 195 -6.32 0.90 10.49
N LYS A 196 -5.50 1.63 11.23
CA LYS A 196 -5.44 3.09 11.18
C LYS A 196 -4.13 3.53 10.59
N VAL A 197 -4.17 4.53 9.71
CA VAL A 197 -2.95 5.06 9.13
C VAL A 197 -2.23 5.99 10.10
N ARG A 198 -0.91 5.91 10.12
CA ARG A 198 -0.04 6.94 10.68
C ARG A 198 0.92 7.38 9.59
N ILE A 199 0.96 8.68 9.31
CA ILE A 199 1.74 9.25 8.21
C ILE A 199 3.01 9.88 8.78
N THR A 200 4.12 9.73 8.07
CA THR A 200 5.37 10.44 8.37
C THR A 200 5.94 11.03 7.08
N ASN A 201 6.64 12.16 7.20
CA ASN A 201 7.36 12.75 6.07
C ASN A 201 8.71 13.29 6.55
N GLY A 202 9.79 12.63 6.14
CA GLY A 202 11.16 13.01 6.49
C GLY A 202 12.03 11.81 6.86
N GLY A 203 13.28 12.09 7.23
CA GLY A 203 14.27 11.03 7.51
C GLY A 203 14.58 10.18 6.28
N LEU A 204 15.04 8.94 6.52
CA LEU A 204 15.41 8.01 5.45
C LEU A 204 14.21 7.63 4.59
N GLY A 205 13.07 7.28 5.19
CA GLY A 205 11.89 6.82 4.44
C GLY A 205 11.12 7.88 3.66
N GLY A 206 11.46 9.16 3.79
CA GLY A 206 10.73 10.24 3.13
C GLY A 206 9.26 10.26 3.53
N LEU A 207 8.37 10.35 2.55
CA LEU A 207 6.93 10.22 2.75
C LEU A 207 6.57 8.75 2.92
N ALA A 208 5.93 8.43 4.03
CA ALA A 208 5.58 7.06 4.36
C ALA A 208 4.23 6.95 5.08
N VAL A 209 3.61 5.78 4.95
CA VAL A 209 2.39 5.39 5.63
C VAL A 209 2.66 4.15 6.46
N TYR A 210 2.30 4.23 7.73
CA TYR A 210 2.13 3.07 8.59
C TYR A 210 0.67 2.65 8.57
N VAL A 211 0.39 1.36 8.40
CA VAL A 211 -0.94 0.78 8.60
C VAL A 211 -0.89 0.02 9.93
N VAL A 212 -1.55 0.54 10.95
CA VAL A 212 -1.46 0.03 12.32
C VAL A 212 -2.74 -0.73 12.69
N GLU A 213 -2.59 -2.02 12.98
CA GLU A 213 -3.64 -2.92 13.44
C GLU A 213 -3.94 -2.72 14.94
N PRO A 214 -5.11 -3.16 15.44
CA PRO A 214 -5.48 -2.99 16.85
C PRO A 214 -4.53 -3.64 17.87
N ASP A 215 -3.83 -4.72 17.49
CA ASP A 215 -2.87 -5.41 18.36
C ASP A 215 -1.46 -4.76 18.35
N GLY A 216 -1.33 -3.64 17.64
CA GLY A 216 -0.07 -2.91 17.46
C GLY A 216 0.78 -3.40 16.30
N THR A 217 0.41 -4.50 15.64
CA THR A 217 1.05 -4.93 14.39
C THR A 217 0.98 -3.80 13.37
N PHE A 218 2.06 -3.56 12.63
CA PHE A 218 2.00 -2.58 11.55
C PHE A 218 2.84 -2.94 10.33
N TRP A 219 2.37 -2.43 9.20
CA TRP A 219 3.15 -2.30 7.97
C TRP A 219 3.68 -0.88 7.87
N TYR A 220 4.94 -0.71 7.48
CA TYR A 220 5.52 0.58 7.11
C TYR A 220 5.82 0.58 5.62
N LEU A 221 5.23 1.53 4.89
CA LEU A 221 5.33 1.67 3.44
C LEU A 221 5.93 3.04 3.12
N ALA A 222 7.19 3.05 2.69
CA ALA A 222 7.98 4.28 2.54
C ALA A 222 8.34 4.62 1.10
N HIS A 223 9.03 5.76 0.93
CA HIS A 223 9.49 6.34 -0.33
C HIS A 223 8.34 6.78 -1.25
N LEU A 224 7.16 7.03 -0.70
CA LEU A 224 5.97 7.37 -1.47
C LEU A 224 6.16 8.72 -2.21
N SER A 225 5.56 8.85 -3.39
CA SER A 225 5.51 10.11 -4.15
C SER A 225 4.36 11.00 -3.71
N GLY A 226 3.30 10.40 -3.18
CA GLY A 226 2.11 11.08 -2.67
C GLY A 226 1.22 10.14 -1.86
N LEU A 227 0.27 10.73 -1.15
CA LEU A 227 -0.78 10.02 -0.41
C LEU A 227 -2.04 9.92 -1.25
N ALA A 228 -2.86 8.91 -0.99
CA ALA A 228 -4.21 8.86 -1.55
C ALA A 228 -5.06 10.05 -1.06
N GLU A 229 -6.02 10.49 -1.87
CA GLU A 229 -6.91 11.59 -1.51
C GLU A 229 -7.72 11.26 -0.24
N GLY A 230 -7.91 12.26 0.63
CA GLY A 230 -8.65 12.12 1.88
C GLY A 230 -7.91 11.34 2.98
N LEU A 231 -6.70 10.86 2.72
CA LEU A 231 -5.90 10.18 3.73
C LEU A 231 -5.26 11.19 4.70
N SER A 232 -5.45 10.96 6.00
CA SER A 232 -4.91 11.81 7.07
C SER A 232 -4.57 10.98 8.30
N GLN A 233 -3.90 11.56 9.29
CA GLN A 233 -3.52 10.84 10.51
C GLN A 233 -4.73 10.18 11.17
N GLY A 234 -4.65 8.87 11.44
CA GLY A 234 -5.69 8.10 12.08
C GLY A 234 -6.84 7.66 11.17
N THR A 235 -6.82 7.99 9.87
CA THR A 235 -7.83 7.50 8.90
C THR A 235 -7.89 5.97 8.96
N PRO A 236 -9.08 5.37 9.17
CA PRO A 236 -9.25 3.93 9.08
C PRO A 236 -9.11 3.47 7.63
N VAL A 237 -8.47 2.33 7.42
CA VAL A 237 -8.29 1.72 6.10
C VAL A 237 -8.62 0.24 6.14
N THR A 238 -9.12 -0.29 5.03
CA THR A 238 -9.36 -1.73 4.84
C THR A 238 -8.27 -2.36 3.97
N VAL A 239 -8.18 -3.69 3.97
CA VAL A 239 -7.29 -4.43 3.06
C VAL A 239 -7.53 -3.98 1.62
N GLY A 240 -6.45 -3.71 0.90
CA GLY A 240 -6.47 -3.34 -0.51
C GLY A 240 -6.82 -1.88 -0.81
N GLN A 241 -7.21 -1.09 0.19
CA GLN A 241 -7.45 0.34 0.01
C GLN A 241 -6.15 1.05 -0.37
N VAL A 242 -6.19 1.93 -1.38
CA VAL A 242 -5.04 2.73 -1.79
C VAL A 242 -4.71 3.75 -0.69
N VAL A 243 -3.46 3.77 -0.26
CA VAL A 243 -2.93 4.68 0.78
C VAL A 243 -1.89 5.67 0.24
N GLY A 244 -1.37 5.42 -0.95
CA GLY A 244 -0.41 6.31 -1.57
C GLY A 244 0.05 5.78 -2.92
N PHE A 245 1.18 6.31 -3.38
CA PHE A 245 1.71 6.00 -4.70
C PHE A 245 3.23 5.78 -4.62
N VAL A 246 3.71 4.81 -5.39
CA VAL A 246 5.14 4.47 -5.50
C VAL A 246 5.94 5.71 -5.85
N GLY A 247 7.09 5.88 -5.22
CA GLY A 247 7.95 7.04 -5.44
C GLY A 247 9.42 6.77 -5.18
N ASP A 248 10.15 7.85 -4.94
CA ASP A 248 11.56 7.88 -4.60
C ASP A 248 11.84 8.93 -3.50
N SER A 249 10.86 9.24 -2.64
CA SER A 249 11.11 10.24 -1.59
C SER A 249 12.11 9.73 -0.54
N GLY A 250 12.64 10.62 0.31
CA GLY A 250 13.62 10.21 1.32
C GLY A 250 15.00 9.95 0.74
N ASN A 251 15.69 8.91 1.24
CA ASN A 251 17.01 8.52 0.78
C ASN A 251 16.99 7.65 -0.49
N ALA A 252 15.79 7.31 -1.00
CA ALA A 252 15.61 6.68 -2.31
C ALA A 252 15.71 7.67 -3.49
N ARG A 253 15.80 8.98 -3.22
CA ARG A 253 15.71 10.04 -4.23
C ARG A 253 16.73 9.89 -5.36
N GLY A 254 16.24 9.94 -6.60
CA GLY A 254 17.07 9.77 -7.79
C GLY A 254 17.42 8.32 -8.12
N GLY A 255 17.01 7.36 -7.28
CA GLY A 255 17.08 5.94 -7.54
C GLY A 255 15.90 5.41 -8.36
N SER A 256 15.83 4.08 -8.49
CA SER A 256 14.68 3.43 -9.13
C SER A 256 13.45 3.51 -8.20
N PRO A 257 12.27 3.93 -8.68
CA PRO A 257 11.07 4.03 -7.85
C PRO A 257 10.68 2.68 -7.24
N HIS A 258 10.33 2.69 -5.95
CA HIS A 258 9.92 1.50 -5.22
C HIS A 258 9.14 1.87 -3.95
N VAL A 259 8.53 0.86 -3.33
CA VAL A 259 8.05 0.95 -1.95
C VAL A 259 8.95 0.11 -1.08
N HIS A 260 9.50 0.72 -0.05
CA HIS A 260 10.14 0.00 1.03
C HIS A 260 9.07 -0.48 2.02
N ALA A 261 8.91 -1.80 2.16
CA ALA A 261 7.90 -2.42 3.01
C ALA A 261 8.52 -3.11 4.22
N GLU A 262 8.22 -2.65 5.43
CA GLU A 262 8.57 -3.34 6.68
C GLU A 262 7.32 -3.93 7.34
N TYR A 263 7.50 -5.03 8.06
CA TYR A 263 6.45 -5.65 8.87
C TYR A 263 6.90 -5.79 10.32
N HIS A 264 6.09 -5.29 11.25
CA HIS A 264 6.37 -5.23 12.68
C HIS A 264 5.23 -5.87 13.47
N PRO A 265 5.35 -7.16 13.84
CA PRO A 265 4.31 -7.84 14.60
C PRO A 265 4.20 -7.27 16.02
N ARG A 266 2.98 -6.96 16.46
CA ARG A 266 2.65 -6.41 17.78
C ARG A 266 3.49 -5.18 18.19
N GLY A 267 3.87 -4.37 17.20
CA GLY A 267 4.69 -3.16 17.41
C GLY A 267 6.15 -3.43 17.78
N GLY A 268 6.62 -4.67 17.63
CA GLY A 268 7.98 -5.08 17.95
C GLY A 268 9.02 -4.70 16.88
N ALA A 269 10.17 -5.37 16.93
CA ALA A 269 11.20 -5.24 15.92
C ALA A 269 10.69 -5.71 14.55
N ALA A 270 11.26 -5.14 13.48
CA ALA A 270 10.99 -5.57 12.12
C ALA A 270 11.36 -7.05 11.95
N VAL A 271 10.55 -7.78 11.20
CA VAL A 271 10.84 -9.15 10.78
C VAL A 271 10.83 -9.23 9.26
N ASP A 272 11.53 -10.22 8.71
CA ASP A 272 11.64 -10.42 7.27
C ASP A 272 10.27 -10.55 6.59
N PRO A 273 9.84 -9.56 5.78
CA PRO A 273 8.52 -9.56 5.19
C PRO A 273 8.46 -10.39 3.90
N LYS A 274 9.59 -10.85 3.35
CA LYS A 274 9.63 -11.50 2.03
C LYS A 274 8.69 -12.70 1.94
N ALA A 275 8.69 -13.56 2.94
CA ALA A 275 7.82 -14.74 2.96
C ALA A 275 6.33 -14.37 3.08
N ILE A 276 6.02 -13.29 3.80
CA ILE A 276 4.64 -12.80 3.95
C ILE A 276 4.15 -12.20 2.62
N LEU A 277 5.01 -11.44 1.93
CA LEU A 277 4.71 -10.87 0.60
C LEU A 277 4.52 -11.96 -0.45
N ASP A 278 5.37 -12.99 -0.45
CA ASP A 278 5.23 -14.16 -1.33
C ASP A 278 3.89 -14.87 -1.08
N GLN A 279 3.49 -15.02 0.19
CA GLN A 279 2.21 -15.61 0.55
C GLN A 279 1.03 -14.76 0.09
N PHE A 280 1.06 -13.44 0.30
CA PHE A 280 0.00 -12.55 -0.18
C PHE A 280 -0.19 -12.62 -1.69
N LEU A 281 0.91 -12.73 -2.45
CA LEU A 281 0.86 -12.90 -3.89
C LEU A 281 0.26 -14.25 -4.28
N ALA A 282 0.65 -15.33 -3.61
CA ALA A 282 0.11 -16.67 -3.85
C ALA A 282 -1.39 -16.75 -3.54
N ASP A 283 -1.83 -16.15 -2.42
CA ASP A 283 -3.23 -16.09 -2.03
C ASP A 283 -4.07 -15.33 -3.07
N ALA A 284 -3.58 -14.17 -3.53
CA ALA A 284 -4.27 -13.39 -4.57
C ALA A 284 -4.41 -14.16 -5.89
N VAL A 285 -3.37 -14.92 -6.29
CA VAL A 285 -3.45 -15.80 -7.48
C VAL A 285 -4.50 -16.89 -7.29
N ALA A 286 -4.56 -17.50 -6.09
CA ALA A 286 -5.52 -18.54 -5.78
C ALA A 286 -6.98 -18.01 -5.72
N GLU A 287 -7.18 -16.75 -5.35
CA GLU A 287 -8.48 -16.09 -5.27
C GLU A 287 -9.00 -15.56 -6.63
N ALA A 288 -8.10 -15.35 -7.61
CA ALA A 288 -8.45 -14.78 -8.91
C ALA A 288 -9.62 -15.51 -9.62
N PRO A 289 -9.70 -16.86 -9.67
CA PRO A 289 -10.83 -17.55 -10.30
C PRO A 289 -12.17 -17.25 -9.63
N ALA A 290 -12.20 -17.12 -8.30
CA ALA A 290 -13.42 -16.81 -7.57
C ALA A 290 -13.86 -15.36 -7.83
N LEU A 291 -12.91 -14.42 -7.96
CA LEU A 291 -13.21 -13.06 -8.37
C LEU A 291 -13.80 -12.99 -9.78
N ILE A 292 -13.19 -13.69 -10.74
CA ILE A 292 -13.68 -13.78 -12.12
C ILE A 292 -15.10 -14.34 -12.15
N GLN A 293 -15.37 -15.42 -11.40
CA GLN A 293 -16.70 -16.01 -11.35
C GLN A 293 -17.75 -15.02 -10.83
N ARG A 294 -17.42 -14.18 -9.84
CA ARG A 294 -18.35 -13.14 -9.35
C ARG A 294 -18.74 -12.14 -10.43
N TYR A 295 -17.79 -11.75 -11.30
CA TYR A 295 -18.08 -10.86 -12.43
C TYR A 295 -18.89 -11.56 -13.52
N ALA A 296 -18.59 -12.84 -13.79
CA ALA A 296 -19.38 -13.67 -14.70
C ALA A 296 -20.85 -13.78 -14.26
N ASP A 297 -21.08 -14.06 -12.98
CA ASP A 297 -22.43 -14.19 -12.41
C ASP A 297 -23.19 -12.85 -12.46
N ALA A 298 -22.51 -11.74 -12.16
CA ALA A 298 -23.12 -10.40 -12.23
C ALA A 298 -23.51 -10.02 -13.67
N ALA A 299 -22.64 -10.30 -14.64
CA ALA A 299 -22.94 -10.08 -16.07
C ALA A 299 -24.12 -10.95 -16.54
N GLY A 300 -24.16 -12.21 -16.12
CA GLY A 300 -25.28 -13.13 -16.40
C GLY A 300 -26.59 -12.67 -15.78
N ALA A 301 -26.58 -12.16 -14.55
CA ALA A 301 -27.76 -11.63 -13.88
C ALA A 301 -28.31 -10.36 -14.57
N ALA A 302 -27.42 -9.46 -15.02
CA ALA A 302 -27.80 -8.28 -15.78
C ALA A 302 -28.41 -8.64 -17.16
N ALA A 303 -27.84 -9.63 -17.84
CA ALA A 303 -28.38 -10.14 -19.11
C ALA A 303 -29.73 -10.85 -18.93
N GLY A 304 -29.91 -11.60 -17.83
CA GLY A 304 -31.18 -12.28 -17.50
C GLY A 304 -32.30 -11.31 -17.08
N ALA A 305 -31.95 -10.18 -16.47
CA ALA A 305 -32.92 -9.12 -16.15
C ALA A 305 -33.43 -8.34 -17.38
N GLN A 306 -32.73 -8.44 -18.52
CA GLN A 306 -33.07 -7.74 -19.77
C GLN A 306 -34.14 -8.48 -20.61
N LEU A 307 -34.63 -9.65 -20.18
CA LEU A 307 -35.56 -10.48 -20.95
C LEU A 307 -36.80 -10.87 -20.12
N ASP A 308 -37.71 -9.93 -19.85
CA ASP A 308 -39.16 -10.21 -19.82
C ASP A 308 -40.00 -8.91 -19.84
N LEU A 309 -40.33 -8.41 -21.04
CA LEU A 309 -41.47 -7.52 -21.25
C LEU A 309 -42.38 -8.17 -22.30
N PRO A 310 -43.31 -9.06 -21.91
CA PRO A 310 -44.26 -9.60 -22.86
C PRO A 310 -45.37 -8.56 -23.12
N GLY A 311 -45.48 -8.14 -24.39
CA GLY A 311 -46.75 -7.65 -24.95
C GLY A 311 -47.03 -6.15 -24.88
N LEU A 312 -46.22 -5.33 -25.54
CA LEU A 312 -46.64 -4.01 -25.99
C LEU A 312 -46.40 -3.89 -27.50
N GLU A 313 -47.47 -4.10 -28.28
CA GLU A 313 -47.56 -3.56 -29.64
C GLU A 313 -47.27 -2.05 -29.60
N PRO A 314 -46.58 -1.47 -30.60
CA PRO A 314 -46.20 -0.07 -30.54
C PRO A 314 -47.44 0.81 -30.71
N PRO A 315 -47.86 1.62 -29.71
CA PRO A 315 -48.85 2.64 -29.98
C PRO A 315 -48.17 3.78 -30.74
N GLY A 316 -48.90 4.31 -31.72
CA GLY A 316 -48.45 5.39 -32.58
C GLY A 316 -47.87 6.58 -31.81
N ARG A 317 -46.82 7.15 -32.41
CA ARG A 317 -46.17 8.43 -32.14
C ARG A 317 -47.09 9.42 -31.39
N ALA A 318 -46.91 9.51 -30.08
CA ALA A 318 -47.37 10.64 -29.27
C ALA A 318 -46.17 11.22 -28.53
N THR A 319 -45.91 12.49 -28.79
CA THR A 319 -44.88 13.33 -28.17
C THR A 319 -45.37 13.79 -26.80
N GLU A 320 -44.83 13.24 -25.71
CA GLU A 320 -44.99 13.74 -24.34
C GLU A 320 -43.67 13.50 -23.55
N PRO A 321 -43.36 14.30 -22.51
CA PRO A 321 -41.99 14.55 -22.08
C PRO A 321 -41.41 13.43 -21.21
N VAL A 322 -40.10 13.23 -21.37
CA VAL A 322 -39.28 12.34 -20.55
C VAL A 322 -39.36 12.79 -19.09
N VAL A 323 -39.93 11.95 -18.22
CA VAL A 323 -39.86 12.14 -16.77
C VAL A 323 -38.44 11.78 -16.33
N GLU A 324 -37.66 12.81 -16.06
CA GLU A 324 -36.29 12.75 -15.55
C GLU A 324 -36.29 12.09 -14.16
N ALA A 325 -35.48 11.04 -13.96
CA ALA A 325 -35.33 10.39 -12.65
C ALA A 325 -34.79 11.40 -11.62
N PRO A 326 -35.19 11.31 -10.33
CA PRO A 326 -34.79 12.27 -9.33
C PRO A 326 -33.26 12.27 -9.15
N ARG A 327 -32.65 13.46 -9.22
CA ARG A 327 -31.19 13.72 -9.14
C ARG A 327 -30.47 13.04 -7.96
N SER A 328 -31.18 12.59 -6.94
CA SER A 328 -30.65 11.82 -5.82
C SER A 328 -30.15 10.41 -6.20
N ALA A 329 -30.66 9.81 -7.28
CA ALA A 329 -30.22 8.49 -7.74
C ALA A 329 -28.88 8.53 -8.50
N LEU A 330 -28.58 9.65 -9.17
CA LEU A 330 -27.31 9.84 -9.90
C LEU A 330 -26.12 10.19 -8.98
N LEU A 331 -26.39 10.74 -7.80
CA LEU A 331 -25.35 11.10 -6.81
C LEU A 331 -24.71 9.89 -6.11
N TRP A 332 -25.41 8.76 -6.03
CA TRP A 332 -24.85 7.52 -5.46
C TRP A 332 -23.89 6.81 -6.42
N ALA A 333 -24.14 6.89 -7.73
CA ALA A 333 -23.27 6.29 -8.74
C ALA A 333 -21.93 7.03 -8.91
N SER A 334 -21.87 8.34 -8.61
CA SER A 334 -20.64 9.14 -8.72
C SER A 334 -19.66 8.99 -7.55
N ALA A 335 -20.06 8.32 -6.46
CA ALA A 335 -19.28 8.28 -5.21
C ALA A 335 -18.34 7.07 -5.07
N MET A 336 -18.34 6.12 -6.02
CA MET A 336 -17.56 4.86 -5.92
C MET A 336 -16.34 4.75 -6.84
N SER A 337 -15.84 5.86 -7.41
CA SER A 337 -14.59 5.81 -8.19
C SER A 337 -13.66 6.98 -7.86
N PRO A 338 -12.75 6.84 -6.88
CA PRO A 338 -11.68 7.80 -6.67
C PRO A 338 -10.51 7.49 -7.63
N SER A 339 -10.74 7.67 -8.93
CA SER A 339 -9.75 7.99 -9.98
C SER A 339 -10.43 7.87 -11.37
N GLY A 340 -10.69 9.01 -12.02
CA GLY A 340 -10.96 9.07 -13.47
C GLY A 340 -12.41 8.95 -13.97
N GLY A 341 -13.41 8.76 -13.12
CA GLY A 341 -14.75 8.33 -13.56
C GLY A 341 -15.58 9.32 -14.41
N ALA A 342 -15.68 10.61 -14.06
CA ALA A 342 -16.66 11.47 -14.73
C ALA A 342 -16.21 11.96 -16.12
N LEU A 343 -14.92 12.28 -16.29
CA LEU A 343 -14.39 12.83 -17.54
C LEU A 343 -14.15 11.74 -18.59
N ALA A 344 -13.55 10.61 -18.20
CA ALA A 344 -13.30 9.51 -19.14
C ALA A 344 -14.61 8.86 -19.62
N LEU A 345 -15.64 8.81 -18.76
CA LEU A 345 -16.95 8.29 -19.13
C LEU A 345 -17.73 9.30 -19.99
N ALA A 346 -17.55 10.62 -19.76
CA ALA A 346 -18.07 11.65 -20.65
C ALA A 346 -17.37 11.67 -22.01
N GLU A 347 -16.05 11.45 -22.06
CA GLU A 347 -15.26 11.34 -23.30
C GLU A 347 -15.60 10.07 -24.09
N ALA A 348 -15.79 8.93 -23.40
CA ALA A 348 -16.22 7.68 -24.02
C ALA A 348 -17.64 7.78 -24.59
N GLU A 349 -18.56 8.45 -23.89
CA GLU A 349 -19.92 8.65 -24.39
C GLU A 349 -19.98 9.67 -25.52
N ALA A 350 -19.17 10.73 -25.47
CA ALA A 350 -19.01 11.67 -26.58
C ALA A 350 -18.44 10.99 -27.84
N ALA A 351 -17.46 10.10 -27.68
CA ALA A 351 -16.90 9.31 -28.77
C ALA A 351 -17.92 8.31 -29.36
N ARG A 352 -18.76 7.70 -28.50
CA ARG A 352 -19.85 6.81 -28.93
C ARG A 352 -20.93 7.55 -29.71
N ILE A 353 -21.33 8.74 -29.26
CA ILE A 353 -22.29 9.60 -29.97
C ILE A 353 -21.71 10.02 -31.32
N ALA A 354 -20.45 10.45 -31.37
CA ALA A 354 -19.78 10.86 -32.61
C ALA A 354 -19.69 9.73 -33.66
N GLY A 355 -19.62 8.46 -33.23
CA GLY A 355 -19.65 7.28 -34.09
C GLY A 355 -21.04 6.86 -34.58
N THR A 356 -22.12 7.42 -34.00
CA THR A 356 -23.52 7.19 -34.44
C THR A 356 -24.06 8.30 -35.34
N VAL A 357 -23.28 9.38 -35.54
CA VAL A 357 -23.64 10.47 -36.45
C VAL A 357 -23.19 10.12 -37.86
N GLU A 358 -24.16 9.96 -38.76
CA GLU A 358 -23.94 9.82 -40.20
C GLU A 358 -23.49 11.17 -40.82
N TRP A 359 -22.18 11.44 -40.78
CA TRP A 359 -21.56 12.68 -41.24
C TRP A 359 -21.75 12.97 -42.75
N GLU A 360 -22.08 11.96 -43.56
CA GLU A 360 -22.39 12.14 -44.99
C GLU A 360 -23.73 12.87 -45.24
N SER A 361 -24.62 12.91 -44.25
CA SER A 361 -25.91 13.63 -44.35
C SER A 361 -25.81 15.12 -43.99
N VAL A 362 -24.77 15.51 -43.24
CA VAL A 362 -24.56 16.91 -42.77
C VAL A 362 -23.89 17.77 -43.85
N SER A 363 -23.21 17.16 -44.83
CA SER A 363 -22.45 17.87 -45.87
C SER A 363 -23.20 18.10 -47.20
N ARG A 364 -24.44 17.61 -47.35
CA ARG A 364 -25.27 17.79 -48.58
C ARG A 364 -26.49 18.70 -48.40
N GLY A 365 -26.48 19.56 -47.38
CA GLY A 365 -27.57 20.47 -47.06
C GLY A 365 -27.19 21.95 -47.14
N SER A 366 -26.62 22.40 -48.26
CA SER A 366 -26.53 23.84 -48.58
C SER A 366 -26.28 24.01 -50.08
N SER A 367 -27.37 24.03 -50.84
CA SER A 367 -27.47 24.71 -52.14
C SER A 367 -27.36 26.22 -51.99
#